data_AF-G2DZR5-F1
#
_entry.id   AF-G2DZR5-F1
#
_cell.length_a   1.000
_cell.length_b   1.000
_cell.length_c   1.000
_cell.angle_alpha   90.00
_cell.angle_beta   90.00
_cell.angle_gamma   90.00
#
_symmetry.space_group_name_H-M   'P 1'
#
loop_
_entity.id
_entity.type
_entity.pdbx_description
1 polymer ?
#
loop_
_entity_poly.entity_id
_entity_poly.type
_entity_poly.pdbx_seq_one_letter_code
_entity_poly.pdbx_strand_id
1 'polypeptide(L)'
;MDMLLQARRKTERQPGENRTWMIVGDAEQLPLKDHSIDYVVCIRFLNWLSGAHLDQVLTECRRVARRGLIWDPRPLRIAAL
;
A
#
# COMPACT_ATOMS: atom_id res chain seq x y z
N MET A 1 3.91 5.89 20.11
CA MET A 1 2.76 6.57 19.48
C MET A 1 2.36 5.74 18.27
N ASP A 2 1.18 5.13 18.30
CA ASP A 2 0.70 4.22 17.24
C ASP A 2 0.21 5.01 16.01
N MET A 3 0.81 4.78 14.84
CA MET A 3 0.46 5.49 13.60
C MET A 3 -0.99 5.24 13.17
N LEU A 4 -1.55 4.07 13.45
CA LEU A 4 -2.95 3.79 13.12
C LEU A 4 -3.91 4.61 13.96
N LEU A 5 -3.59 4.84 15.25
CA LEU A 5 -4.38 5.73 16.11
C LEU A 5 -4.35 7.18 15.61
N GLN A 6 -3.25 7.62 14.99
CA GLN A 6 -3.19 8.95 14.38
C GLN A 6 -3.99 9.02 13.08
N ALA A 7 -3.89 7.98 12.23
CA ALA A 7 -4.64 7.90 10.98
C ALA A 7 -6.16 7.91 11.25
N ARG A 8 -6.62 7.10 12.21
CA ARG A 8 -8.03 6.99 12.60
C ARG A 8 -8.63 8.33 13.03
N ARG A 9 -7.89 9.09 13.84
CA ARG A 9 -8.32 10.45 14.27
C ARG A 9 -8.49 11.43 13.12
N LYS A 10 -7.76 11.24 12.00
CA LYS A 10 -7.87 12.11 10.83
C LYS A 10 -9.04 11.70 9.93
N THR A 11 -9.34 10.41 9.83
CA THR A 11 -10.42 9.90 8.99
C THR A 11 -11.80 10.08 9.63
N GLU A 12 -11.91 9.94 10.96
CA GLU A 12 -13.17 10.15 11.71
C GLU A 12 -13.71 11.59 11.63
N ARG A 13 -12.87 12.56 11.23
CA ARG A 13 -13.25 13.98 11.12
C ARG A 13 -13.79 14.37 9.75
N GLN A 14 -13.80 13.47 8.77
CA GLN A 14 -14.27 13.77 7.41
C GLN A 14 -15.77 13.45 7.27
N PRO A 15 -16.60 14.41 6.83
CA PRO A 15 -18.03 14.17 6.60
C PRO A 15 -18.22 13.27 5.36
N GLY A 16 -18.77 12.07 5.58
CA GLY A 16 -19.02 11.05 4.55
C GLY A 16 -19.03 9.65 5.15
N GLU A 17 -19.57 8.65 4.44
CA GLU A 17 -19.53 7.26 4.91
C GLU A 17 -18.09 6.81 5.16
N ASN A 18 -17.85 6.26 6.35
CA ASN A 18 -16.56 5.82 6.87
C ASN A 18 -16.07 4.55 6.14
N ARG A 19 -15.74 4.68 4.85
CA ARG A 19 -15.29 3.57 3.97
C ARG A 19 -13.78 3.31 4.08
N THR A 20 -13.19 3.60 5.24
CA THR A 20 -11.76 3.42 5.49
C THR A 20 -11.54 2.32 6.52
N TRP A 21 -10.78 1.31 6.14
CA TRP A 21 -10.27 0.29 7.05
C TRP A 21 -8.77 0.45 7.21
N MET A 22 -8.28 0.15 8.40
CA MET A 22 -6.87 0.22 8.77
C MET A 22 -6.47 -1.13 9.33
N ILE A 23 -5.37 -1.66 8.82
CA ILE A 23 -4.82 -2.97 9.21
C ILE A 23 -3.33 -2.82 9.53
N VAL A 24 -2.87 -3.58 10.52
CA VAL A 24 -1.44 -3.84 10.71
C VAL A 24 -1.12 -5.14 9.97
N GLY A 25 -0.08 -5.13 9.16
CA GLY A 25 0.35 -6.31 8.43
C GLY A 25 1.79 -6.16 7.92
N ASP A 26 2.36 -7.27 7.51
CA ASP A 26 3.64 -7.32 6.80
C ASP A 26 3.41 -6.97 5.33
N ALA A 27 4.25 -6.09 4.78
CA ALA A 27 4.17 -5.73 3.37
C ALA A 27 4.59 -6.88 2.44
N GLU A 28 5.37 -7.84 2.96
CA GLU A 28 5.80 -9.05 2.26
C GLU A 28 4.77 -10.19 2.34
N GLN A 29 3.73 -10.01 3.15
CA GLN A 29 2.61 -10.93 3.28
C GLN A 29 1.33 -10.17 3.69
N LEU A 30 0.71 -9.49 2.74
CA LEU A 30 -0.47 -8.67 3.02
C LEU A 30 -1.64 -9.55 3.47
N PRO A 31 -2.37 -9.20 4.56
CA PRO A 31 -3.51 -9.96 5.06
C PRO A 31 -4.78 -9.66 4.24
N LEU A 32 -4.64 -9.72 2.91
CA LEU A 32 -5.66 -9.46 1.91
C LEU A 32 -5.73 -10.66 0.95
N LYS A 33 -6.92 -10.91 0.42
CA LYS A 33 -7.12 -11.95 -0.60
C LYS A 33 -6.56 -11.51 -1.94
N ASP A 34 -6.23 -12.48 -2.76
CA ASP A 34 -5.80 -12.26 -4.14
C ASP A 34 -6.86 -11.46 -4.89
N HIS A 35 -6.42 -10.48 -5.67
CA HIS A 35 -7.26 -9.63 -6.51
C HIS A 35 -8.48 -9.04 -5.75
N SER A 36 -8.30 -8.65 -4.48
CA SER A 36 -9.39 -8.11 -3.64
C SER A 36 -9.53 -6.58 -3.73
N ILE A 37 -8.51 -5.88 -4.19
CA ILE A 37 -8.49 -4.42 -4.33
C ILE A 37 -8.25 -4.05 -5.80
N ASP A 38 -8.88 -2.98 -6.29
CA ASP A 38 -8.69 -2.54 -7.68
C ASP A 38 -7.26 -2.03 -7.93
N TYR A 39 -6.77 -1.16 -7.05
CA TYR A 39 -5.43 -0.57 -7.13
C TYR A 39 -4.73 -0.58 -5.77
N VAL A 40 -3.43 -0.85 -5.79
CA VAL A 40 -2.54 -0.56 -4.65
C VAL A 40 -1.90 0.81 -4.88
N VAL A 41 -1.85 1.63 -3.84
CA VAL A 41 -1.16 2.93 -3.88
C VAL A 41 -0.01 2.90 -2.87
N CYS A 42 1.22 3.02 -3.37
CA CYS A 42 2.43 2.93 -2.55
C CYS A 42 3.30 4.18 -2.73
N ILE A 43 3.26 5.09 -1.74
CA ILE A 43 3.92 6.39 -1.83
C ILE A 43 5.21 6.35 -1.00
N ARG A 44 6.38 6.43 -1.66
CA ARG A 44 7.72 6.51 -1.06
C ARG A 44 8.17 5.32 -0.19
N PHE A 45 7.34 4.30 0.03
CA PHE A 45 7.72 3.14 0.84
C PHE A 45 8.74 2.24 0.14
N LEU A 46 8.57 2.00 -1.17
CA LEU A 46 9.47 1.15 -1.96
C LEU A 46 10.93 1.65 -1.98
N ASN A 47 11.14 2.96 -1.74
CA ASN A 47 12.47 3.56 -1.69
C ASN A 47 13.35 3.02 -0.53
N TRP A 48 12.74 2.38 0.46
CA TRP A 48 13.44 1.83 1.63
C TRP A 48 13.74 0.34 1.49
N LEU A 49 13.31 -0.28 0.39
CA LEU A 49 13.47 -1.70 0.13
C LEU A 49 14.52 -1.92 -0.97
N SER A 50 15.20 -3.06 -0.92
CA SER A 50 16.16 -3.47 -1.94
C SER A 50 16.23 -4.99 -2.04
N GLY A 51 16.68 -5.48 -3.20
CA GLY A 51 16.83 -6.92 -3.46
C GLY A 51 15.54 -7.70 -3.22
N ALA A 52 15.67 -8.84 -2.54
CA ALA A 52 14.57 -9.78 -2.31
C ALA A 52 13.36 -9.15 -1.61
N HIS A 53 13.57 -8.21 -0.68
CA HIS A 53 12.48 -7.54 0.02
C HIS A 53 11.63 -6.68 -0.92
N LEU A 54 12.27 -5.96 -1.85
CA LEU A 54 11.56 -5.18 -2.86
C LEU A 54 10.77 -6.11 -3.78
N ASP A 55 11.39 -7.19 -4.26
CA ASP A 55 10.75 -8.15 -5.16
C ASP A 55 9.54 -8.84 -4.50
N GLN A 56 9.65 -9.19 -3.23
CA GLN A 56 8.59 -9.81 -2.45
C GLN A 56 7.41 -8.83 -2.26
N VAL A 57 7.68 -7.59 -1.87
CA VAL A 57 6.62 -6.57 -1.73
C VAL A 57 5.94 -6.26 -3.08
N LEU A 58 6.69 -6.20 -4.18
CA LEU A 58 6.10 -6.01 -5.51
C LEU A 58 5.23 -7.20 -5.93
N THR A 59 5.65 -8.42 -5.58
CA THR A 59 4.87 -9.64 -5.79
C THR A 59 3.56 -9.60 -5.01
N GLU A 60 3.61 -9.19 -3.74
CA GLU A 60 2.40 -9.05 -2.92
C GLU A 60 1.46 -7.95 -3.42
N CYS A 61 2.00 -6.81 -3.84
CA CYS A 61 1.18 -5.75 -4.45
C CYS A 61 0.46 -6.25 -5.71
N ARG A 62 1.14 -7.04 -6.55
CA ARG A 62 0.54 -7.66 -7.74
C ARG A 62 -0.51 -8.70 -7.37
N ARG A 63 -0.26 -9.52 -6.34
CA ARG A 63 -1.19 -10.55 -5.87
C ARG A 63 -2.53 -9.95 -5.44
N VAL A 64 -2.51 -8.88 -4.65
CA VAL A 64 -3.74 -8.30 -4.08
C VAL A 64 -4.49 -7.36 -5.05
N ALA A 65 -3.78 -6.77 -6.02
CA ALA A 65 -4.35 -5.82 -6.97
C ALA A 65 -5.04 -6.52 -8.15
N ARG A 66 -6.19 -6.00 -8.60
CA ARG A 66 -6.84 -6.42 -9.85
C ARG A 66 -6.26 -5.72 -11.07
N ARG A 67 -5.99 -4.42 -10.95
CA ARG A 67 -5.72 -3.55 -12.10
C ARG A 67 -4.29 -3.02 -12.11
N GLY A 68 -3.70 -2.76 -10.94
CA GLY A 68 -2.30 -2.39 -10.89
C GLY A 68 -1.85 -1.71 -9.60
N LEU A 69 -0.59 -1.28 -9.64
CA LEU A 69 0.11 -0.57 -8.57
C LEU A 69 0.44 0.84 -9.06
N ILE A 70 -0.01 1.84 -8.32
CA ILE A 70 0.39 3.24 -8.48
C ILE A 70 1.46 3.51 -7.44
N TRP A 71 2.68 3.80 -7.87
CA TRP A 71 3.75 4.17 -6.95
C TRP A 71 4.31 5.56 -7.24
N ASP A 72 4.87 6.18 -6.21
CA ASP A 72 5.64 7.44 -6.32
C ASP A 72 7.07 7.21 -5.80
N PRO A 73 8.07 7.09 -6.71
CA PRO A 73 9.47 6.99 -6.37
C PRO A 73 10.15 8.35 -6.54
N ARG A 74 10.68 8.94 -5.46
CA ARG A 74 11.52 10.16 -5.58
C ARG A 74 12.99 9.83 -5.92
N PRO A 75 13.64 10.54 -6.87
CA PRO A 75 13.07 11.24 -8.03
C PRO A 75 12.92 10.30 -9.24
N LEU A 76 11.84 10.52 -9.99
CA LEU A 76 11.35 9.82 -11.19
C LEU A 76 12.34 8.84 -11.85
N ARG A 77 12.03 7.54 -11.76
CA ARG A 77 12.38 6.57 -12.81
C ARG A 77 11.08 5.96 -13.32
N ILE A 78 10.72 6.31 -14.55
CA ILE A 78 9.62 5.68 -15.27
C ILE A 78 10.10 4.26 -15.63
N ALA A 79 9.57 3.26 -14.95
CA ALA A 79 9.71 1.87 -15.38
C ALA A 79 8.36 1.45 -15.98
N ALA A 80 8.37 1.10 -17.26
CA ALA A 80 7.24 0.41 -17.87
C ALA A 80 7.18 -1.00 -17.25
N LEU A 81 6.02 -1.34 -16.69
CA LEU A 81 5.70 -2.70 -16.20
C LEU A 81 5.13 -3.53 -17.34
#